data_AF-A0A7X7NAR2-F1
#
_entry.id   AF-A0A7X7NAR2-F1
#
_cell.length_a   1.000
_cell.length_b   1.000
_cell.length_c   1.000
_cell.angle_alpha   90.00
_cell.angle_beta   90.00
_cell.angle_gamma   90.00
#
_symmetry.space_group_name_H-M   'P 1'
#
loop_
_entity.id
_entity.type
_entity.pdbx_description
1 polymer ?
#
loop_
_entity_poly.entity_id
_entity_poly.type
_entity_poly.pdbx_seq_one_letter_code
_entity_poly.pdbx_strand_id
1 'polypeptide(L)'
;MTNKERDEFIAEQLNKGVSLSDVQSALAKDFNIKMTYFELRMVAMGLDVDWEKQDKQVQKPKAEATMPIHAEESDEEFEDEEEDEKDVRAMPDFVRKSAANKPLDGEDEEDDEAPVTIDEVPLAGSQLSGKVKFASGASGIWFLGPRGLGYNLDEDSEEPSDEDLEIFQKQLQDAVRKYQEQLKREEEASPTTVEIDKVMRPGVQLSGSVAFASGATAKWEVGARGLQVIPDDDSEKPTQKDIIFFQRELQKHLSGQA
;
A
#
# COMPACT_ATOMS: atom_id res chain seq x y z
N MET A 1 -25.17 -28.61 4.08
CA MET A 1 -24.70 -29.39 2.92
C MET A 1 -23.33 -29.96 3.26
N THR A 2 -23.08 -31.22 2.96
CA THR A 2 -21.75 -31.83 3.11
C THR A 2 -20.84 -31.37 1.97
N ASN A 3 -19.51 -31.36 2.18
CA ASN A 3 -18.55 -30.96 1.14
C ASN A 3 -18.75 -31.75 -0.16
N LYS A 4 -19.12 -33.03 -0.04
CA LYS A 4 -19.38 -33.91 -1.19
C LYS A 4 -20.58 -33.44 -2.03
N GLU A 5 -21.69 -33.08 -1.41
CA GLU A 5 -22.89 -32.60 -2.12
C GLU A 5 -22.62 -31.25 -2.80
N ARG A 6 -21.85 -30.38 -2.16
CA ARG A 6 -21.41 -29.10 -2.74
C ARG A 6 -20.57 -29.33 -4.00
N ASP A 7 -19.63 -30.27 -3.93
CA ASP A 7 -18.70 -30.58 -5.02
C ASP A 7 -19.44 -31.21 -6.21
N GLU A 8 -20.42 -32.09 -5.95
CA GLU A 8 -21.31 -32.65 -6.97
C GLU A 8 -22.13 -31.55 -7.68
N PHE A 9 -22.69 -30.60 -6.93
CA PHE A 9 -23.43 -29.46 -7.50
C PHE A 9 -22.54 -28.55 -8.35
N ILE A 10 -21.31 -28.27 -7.90
CA ILE A 10 -20.33 -27.48 -8.66
C ILE A 10 -19.99 -28.20 -9.97
N ALA A 11 -19.68 -29.50 -9.94
CA ALA A 11 -19.37 -30.28 -11.14
C ALA A 11 -20.55 -30.30 -12.12
N GLU A 12 -21.78 -30.46 -11.64
CA GLU A 12 -22.98 -30.47 -12.47
C GLU A 12 -23.18 -29.12 -13.18
N GLN A 13 -23.07 -28.01 -12.46
CA GLN A 13 -23.28 -26.68 -13.03
C GLN A 13 -22.17 -26.30 -14.03
N LEU A 14 -20.93 -26.67 -13.74
CA LEU A 14 -19.81 -26.43 -14.66
C LEU A 14 -19.95 -27.29 -15.94
N ASN A 15 -20.41 -28.54 -15.83
CA ASN A 15 -20.69 -29.39 -16.99
C ASN A 15 -21.88 -28.91 -17.84
N LYS A 16 -22.83 -28.18 -17.24
CA LYS A 16 -23.90 -27.46 -17.95
C LYS A 16 -23.41 -26.19 -18.66
N GLY A 17 -22.14 -25.83 -18.51
CA GLY A 17 -21.54 -24.64 -19.14
C GLY A 17 -21.82 -23.34 -18.38
N VAL A 18 -22.26 -23.42 -17.12
CA VAL A 18 -22.48 -22.26 -16.26
C VAL A 18 -21.13 -21.66 -15.86
N SER A 19 -21.01 -20.33 -15.81
CA SER A 19 -19.77 -19.67 -15.41
C SER A 19 -19.50 -19.84 -13.92
N LEU A 20 -18.23 -19.82 -13.52
CA LEU A 20 -17.85 -19.92 -12.10
C LEU A 20 -18.52 -18.84 -11.23
N SER A 21 -18.71 -17.63 -11.75
CA SER A 21 -19.39 -16.54 -11.05
C SER A 21 -20.87 -16.82 -10.79
N ASP A 22 -21.54 -17.44 -11.75
CA ASP A 22 -22.95 -17.83 -11.62
C ASP A 22 -23.11 -18.99 -10.64
N VAL A 23 -22.18 -19.96 -10.65
CA VAL A 23 -22.14 -21.06 -9.67
C VAL A 23 -21.88 -20.52 -8.26
N GLN A 24 -20.98 -19.56 -8.11
CA GLN A 24 -20.70 -18.91 -6.83
C GLN A 24 -21.95 -18.21 -6.27
N SER A 25 -22.71 -17.53 -7.15
CA SER A 25 -23.94 -16.84 -6.79
C SER A 25 -25.06 -17.83 -6.42
N ALA A 26 -25.20 -18.94 -7.15
CA ALA A 26 -26.16 -20.01 -6.83
C ALA A 26 -25.85 -20.69 -5.50
N LEU A 27 -24.56 -20.93 -5.20
CA LEU A 27 -24.13 -21.47 -3.91
C LEU A 27 -24.45 -20.53 -2.74
N ALA A 28 -24.27 -19.23 -2.94
CA ALA A 28 -24.60 -18.22 -1.94
C ALA A 28 -26.12 -18.05 -1.76
N LYS A 29 -26.91 -18.16 -2.83
CA LYS A 29 -28.37 -17.94 -2.79
C LYS A 29 -29.16 -19.16 -2.32
N ASP A 30 -28.87 -20.32 -2.87
CA ASP A 30 -29.67 -21.53 -2.66
C ASP A 30 -29.17 -22.32 -1.44
N PHE A 31 -27.87 -22.25 -1.15
CA PHE A 31 -27.24 -23.02 -0.08
C PHE A 31 -26.67 -22.15 1.05
N ASN A 32 -26.70 -20.81 0.92
CA ASN A 32 -26.07 -19.85 1.85
C ASN A 32 -24.57 -20.14 2.10
N ILE A 33 -23.90 -20.75 1.11
CA ILE A 33 -22.49 -21.08 1.15
C ILE A 33 -21.72 -19.98 0.44
N LYS A 34 -21.11 -19.10 1.23
CA LYS A 34 -20.21 -18.05 0.71
C LYS A 34 -18.84 -18.66 0.47
N MET A 35 -18.54 -18.98 -0.78
CA MET A 35 -17.19 -19.34 -1.22
C MET A 35 -16.57 -18.21 -2.01
N THR A 36 -15.25 -18.08 -1.88
CA THR A 36 -14.47 -17.20 -2.74
C THR A 36 -14.28 -17.84 -4.12
N TYR A 37 -14.06 -17.03 -5.14
CA TYR A 37 -13.77 -17.51 -6.50
C TYR A 37 -12.56 -18.46 -6.54
N PHE A 38 -11.56 -18.20 -5.69
CA PHE A 38 -10.38 -19.05 -5.56
C PHE A 38 -10.70 -20.43 -4.97
N GLU A 39 -11.50 -20.49 -3.90
CA GLU A 39 -11.94 -21.75 -3.31
C GLU A 39 -12.81 -22.54 -4.30
N LEU A 40 -13.67 -21.87 -5.07
CA LEU A 40 -14.49 -22.51 -6.09
C LEU A 40 -13.63 -23.08 -7.23
N ARG A 41 -12.61 -22.32 -7.67
CA ARG A 41 -11.65 -22.79 -8.67
C ARG A 41 -10.80 -23.96 -8.17
N MET A 42 -10.32 -23.91 -6.92
CA MET A 42 -9.59 -25.01 -6.28
C MET A 42 -10.43 -26.29 -6.23
N VAL A 43 -11.71 -26.17 -5.87
CA VAL A 43 -12.65 -27.30 -5.83
C VAL A 43 -12.93 -27.82 -7.24
N ALA A 44 -13.16 -26.92 -8.20
CA ALA A 44 -13.37 -27.28 -9.60
C ALA A 44 -12.14 -27.96 -10.24
N MET A 45 -10.91 -27.64 -9.80
CA MET A 45 -9.69 -28.32 -10.25
C MET A 45 -9.58 -29.77 -9.72
N GLY A 46 -10.17 -30.05 -8.57
CA GLY A 46 -10.28 -31.41 -8.04
C GLY A 46 -11.43 -32.23 -8.63
N LEU A 47 -12.27 -31.60 -9.45
CA LEU A 47 -13.42 -32.20 -10.11
C LEU A 47 -13.12 -32.36 -11.62
N ASP A 48 -13.57 -33.47 -12.20
CA ASP A 48 -13.39 -33.77 -13.62
C ASP A 48 -14.34 -32.88 -14.45
N VAL A 49 -13.92 -31.64 -14.69
CA VAL A 49 -14.70 -30.58 -15.34
C VAL A 49 -14.14 -30.31 -16.73
N ASP A 50 -15.03 -30.32 -17.73
CA ASP A 50 -14.71 -29.97 -19.13
C ASP A 50 -14.53 -28.44 -19.30
N TRP A 51 -13.33 -27.93 -18.99
CA TRP A 51 -12.98 -26.51 -19.15
C TRP A 51 -13.03 -26.01 -20.60
N GLU A 52 -12.94 -26.92 -21.59
CA GLU A 52 -13.08 -26.59 -23.01
C GLU A 52 -14.47 -26.03 -23.37
N LYS A 53 -15.50 -26.34 -22.58
CA LYS A 53 -16.86 -25.79 -22.78
C LYS A 53 -17.02 -24.38 -22.22
N GLN A 54 -16.13 -23.94 -21.32
CA GLN A 54 -16.17 -22.61 -20.71
C GLN A 54 -15.32 -21.57 -21.47
N ASP A 55 -14.40 -22.00 -22.33
CA ASP A 55 -13.44 -21.11 -23.02
C ASP A 55 -14.01 -20.33 -24.22
N LYS A 56 -15.34 -20.33 -24.42
CA LYS A 56 -15.99 -19.63 -25.55
C LYS A 56 -16.73 -18.34 -25.22
N GLN A 57 -16.58 -17.77 -24.01
CA GLN A 57 -17.12 -16.44 -23.72
C GLN A 57 -16.12 -15.52 -23.02
N VAL A 58 -15.03 -15.20 -23.71
CA VAL A 58 -14.36 -13.89 -23.54
C VAL A 58 -14.97 -12.94 -24.58
N GLN A 59 -16.22 -12.53 -24.35
CA GLN A 59 -16.79 -11.41 -25.09
C GLN A 59 -16.39 -10.11 -24.38
N LYS A 60 -15.67 -9.28 -25.15
CA LYS A 60 -15.36 -7.85 -24.92
C LYS A 60 -16.34 -7.14 -23.97
N PRO A 61 -15.86 -6.33 -23.00
CA PRO A 61 -16.72 -5.36 -22.34
C PRO A 61 -17.13 -4.31 -23.38
N LYS A 62 -18.42 -4.29 -23.75
CA LYS A 62 -19.07 -3.15 -24.37
C LYS A 62 -19.80 -2.39 -23.27
N ALA A 63 -19.53 -1.10 -23.21
CA ALA A 63 -20.16 -0.14 -22.32
C ALA A 63 -21.69 -0.02 -22.52
N GLU A 64 -22.31 0.57 -21.48
CA GLU A 64 -23.65 1.16 -21.37
C GLU A 64 -24.86 0.23 -21.18
N ALA A 65 -25.45 0.21 -19.97
CA ALA A 65 -26.48 1.20 -19.58
C ALA A 65 -26.95 1.00 -18.11
N THR A 66 -26.75 2.04 -17.29
CA THR A 66 -27.78 2.79 -16.52
C THR A 66 -28.77 2.06 -15.59
N MET A 67 -28.47 2.16 -14.27
CA MET A 67 -29.34 2.51 -13.10
C MET A 67 -30.54 1.62 -12.70
N PRO A 68 -31.15 1.77 -11.49
CA PRO A 68 -30.70 2.21 -10.16
C PRO A 68 -31.05 1.18 -9.05
N ILE A 69 -30.50 1.34 -7.83
CA ILE A 69 -30.95 0.64 -6.61
C ILE A 69 -30.79 1.70 -5.49
N HIS A 70 -31.78 2.50 -5.07
CA HIS A 70 -32.94 2.23 -4.18
C HIS A 70 -32.68 1.07 -3.22
N ALA A 71 -32.51 1.21 -1.92
CA ALA A 71 -33.29 1.91 -0.89
C ALA A 71 -32.42 1.87 0.42
N GLU A 72 -32.64 2.54 1.55
CA GLU A 72 -33.80 2.80 2.42
C GLU A 72 -33.32 3.93 3.38
N GLU A 73 -33.97 5.08 3.54
CA GLU A 73 -35.12 5.47 4.39
C GLU A 73 -34.73 6.30 5.64
N SER A 74 -35.64 7.23 6.00
CA SER A 74 -35.77 8.05 7.23
C SER A 74 -34.68 9.11 7.44
N ASP A 75 -34.90 10.34 7.89
CA ASP A 75 -35.99 11.19 8.42
C ASP A 75 -35.25 12.56 8.49
N GLU A 76 -35.74 13.74 8.16
CA GLU A 76 -36.81 14.51 8.77
C GLU A 76 -36.71 15.92 8.12
N GLU A 77 -37.87 16.48 7.89
CA GLU A 77 -38.18 17.82 7.42
C GLU A 77 -37.97 18.83 8.57
N PHE A 78 -37.21 19.93 8.38
CA PHE A 78 -37.53 21.21 9.04
C PHE A 78 -36.77 22.44 8.48
N GLU A 79 -37.59 23.32 7.92
CA GLU A 79 -37.60 24.80 7.99
C GLU A 79 -36.38 25.66 7.60
N ASP A 80 -36.58 26.26 6.44
CA ASP A 80 -36.25 27.61 5.97
C ASP A 80 -36.37 28.71 7.06
N GLU A 81 -35.34 29.55 7.20
CA GLU A 81 -35.50 30.94 7.65
C GLU A 81 -34.34 31.80 7.10
N GLU A 82 -34.73 32.74 6.23
CA GLU A 82 -33.90 33.79 5.63
C GLU A 82 -33.60 34.95 6.61
N GLU A 83 -32.78 35.89 6.09
CA GLU A 83 -32.46 37.24 6.60
C GLU A 83 -31.36 37.27 7.69
N ASP A 84 -30.32 38.10 7.63
CA ASP A 84 -30.25 39.44 7.03
C ASP A 84 -28.80 39.97 6.95
N GLU A 85 -28.65 41.05 6.18
CA GLU A 85 -27.42 41.72 5.76
C GLU A 85 -26.57 42.45 6.85
N LYS A 86 -25.26 42.54 6.55
CA LYS A 86 -24.27 43.61 6.85
C LYS A 86 -23.77 43.81 8.30
N ASP A 87 -22.47 43.54 8.51
CA ASP A 87 -21.54 44.62 8.92
C ASP A 87 -20.07 44.31 8.55
N VAL A 88 -19.37 45.34 8.11
CA VAL A 88 -18.00 45.38 7.59
C VAL A 88 -17.02 45.71 8.71
N ARG A 89 -16.11 44.78 9.05
CA ARG A 89 -14.85 45.16 9.73
C ARG A 89 -13.70 44.16 9.56
N ALA A 90 -12.89 44.43 8.54
CA ALA A 90 -11.43 44.33 8.48
C ALA A 90 -10.67 43.03 8.89
N MET A 91 -9.92 42.53 7.89
CA MET A 91 -8.65 41.75 7.90
C MET A 91 -8.75 40.21 7.85
N PRO A 92 -7.77 39.53 7.22
CA PRO A 92 -7.27 39.67 5.85
C PRO A 92 -7.20 38.30 5.12
N ASP A 93 -6.84 38.32 3.84
CA ASP A 93 -6.53 37.15 2.99
C ASP A 93 -5.71 36.06 3.71
N PHE A 94 -6.31 34.89 3.96
CA PHE A 94 -5.57 33.64 4.15
C PHE A 94 -5.63 32.80 2.87
N VAL A 95 -5.16 33.41 1.78
CA VAL A 95 -4.59 32.67 0.66
C VAL A 95 -3.34 31.98 1.19
N ARG A 96 -3.36 30.65 1.10
CA ARG A 96 -2.23 29.75 1.33
C ARG A 96 -0.97 30.30 0.67
N LYS A 97 -0.07 30.82 1.49
CA LYS A 97 1.31 31.13 1.12
C LYS A 97 2.24 30.38 2.07
N SER A 98 2.44 29.10 1.80
CA SER A 98 3.68 28.41 2.17
C SER A 98 4.69 28.73 1.08
N ALA A 99 5.34 29.88 1.22
CA ALA A 99 6.52 30.24 0.46
C ALA A 99 7.56 30.77 1.45
N ALA A 100 8.60 29.98 1.72
CA ALA A 100 9.95 30.46 1.99
C ALA A 100 10.91 29.27 2.17
N ASN A 101 11.40 28.75 1.05
CA ASN A 101 12.84 28.75 0.87
C ASN A 101 13.13 28.95 -0.62
N LYS A 102 13.68 30.12 -0.93
CA LYS A 102 14.41 30.40 -2.17
C LYS A 102 15.83 30.79 -1.73
N PRO A 103 16.85 30.28 -2.42
CA PRO A 103 17.78 31.15 -3.14
C PRO A 103 17.81 30.72 -4.62
N LEU A 104 17.64 31.59 -5.62
CA LEU A 104 18.48 32.69 -6.12
C LEU A 104 19.38 32.21 -7.27
N ASP A 105 18.99 32.68 -8.47
CA ASP A 105 19.75 32.95 -9.70
C ASP A 105 20.61 31.86 -10.37
N GLY A 106 20.34 31.69 -11.68
CA GLY A 106 21.00 30.81 -12.65
C GLY A 106 19.91 30.15 -13.50
N GLU A 107 19.44 30.75 -14.59
CA GLU A 107 19.95 30.50 -15.95
C GLU A 107 19.99 29.00 -16.28
N ASP A 108 18.99 28.54 -17.06
CA ASP A 108 18.94 27.29 -17.83
C ASP A 108 19.33 26.00 -17.08
N GLU A 109 18.38 25.40 -16.37
CA GLU A 109 18.39 23.96 -16.13
C GLU A 109 17.14 23.38 -16.81
N GLU A 110 17.37 22.64 -17.90
CA GLU A 110 16.42 21.66 -18.40
C GLU A 110 15.85 20.90 -17.18
N ASP A 111 14.53 20.82 -17.06
CA ASP A 111 13.87 19.91 -16.12
C ASP A 111 14.32 18.47 -16.45
N ASP A 112 15.50 18.08 -15.97
CA ASP A 112 16.02 16.71 -15.87
C ASP A 112 15.21 15.96 -14.81
N GLU A 113 13.88 15.98 -14.95
CA GLU A 113 13.00 15.10 -14.20
C GLU A 113 13.31 13.69 -14.71
N ALA A 114 14.10 12.95 -13.92
CA ALA A 114 14.56 11.62 -14.31
C ALA A 114 13.35 10.77 -14.77
N PRO A 115 13.45 10.07 -15.91
CA PRO A 115 12.32 9.34 -16.51
C PRO A 115 11.73 8.27 -15.59
N VAL A 116 12.45 7.89 -14.52
CA VAL A 116 12.01 6.96 -13.48
C VAL A 116 12.40 7.50 -12.12
N THR A 117 11.43 7.63 -11.22
CA THR A 117 11.65 7.98 -9.81
C THR A 117 11.31 6.79 -8.92
N ILE A 118 11.88 6.75 -7.71
CA ILE A 118 11.53 5.78 -6.65
C ILE A 118 11.04 6.58 -5.44
N ASP A 119 9.85 6.27 -4.97
CA ASP A 119 9.26 6.86 -3.77
C ASP A 119 9.92 6.28 -2.51
N GLU A 120 10.15 7.13 -1.50
CA GLU A 120 10.68 6.68 -0.20
C GLU A 120 9.72 5.75 0.55
N VAL A 121 8.42 5.90 0.32
CA VAL A 121 7.37 5.07 0.90
C VAL A 121 6.67 4.32 -0.24
N PRO A 122 6.84 2.98 -0.31
CA PRO A 122 6.17 2.21 -1.34
C PRO A 122 4.65 2.19 -1.14
N LEU A 123 3.90 2.13 -2.23
CA LEU A 123 2.45 1.91 -2.18
C LEU A 123 2.10 0.61 -1.42
N ALA A 124 0.91 0.58 -0.81
CA ALA A 124 0.44 -0.56 -0.04
C ALA A 124 0.45 -1.86 -0.87
N GLY A 125 1.23 -2.86 -0.42
CA GLY A 125 1.40 -4.13 -1.12
C GLY A 125 2.52 -4.17 -2.17
N SER A 126 3.28 -3.07 -2.34
CA SER A 126 4.43 -2.95 -3.22
C SER A 126 5.74 -2.92 -2.42
N GLN A 127 6.81 -3.45 -2.99
CA GLN A 127 8.18 -3.38 -2.45
C GLN A 127 8.84 -2.06 -2.80
N LEU A 128 8.61 -1.58 -4.01
CA LEU A 128 9.06 -0.29 -4.52
C LEU A 128 7.95 0.30 -5.37
N SER A 129 7.87 1.62 -5.42
CA SER A 129 6.99 2.33 -6.33
C SER A 129 7.62 3.65 -6.72
N GLY A 130 7.07 4.28 -7.74
CA GLY A 130 7.44 5.63 -8.13
C GLY A 130 6.71 6.06 -9.38
N LYS A 131 7.15 7.18 -9.95
CA LYS A 131 6.59 7.69 -11.19
C LYS A 131 7.52 7.36 -12.35
N VAL A 132 6.92 7.18 -13.53
CA VAL A 132 7.63 6.99 -14.79
C VAL A 132 7.07 7.93 -15.83
N LYS A 133 7.96 8.49 -16.64
CA LYS A 133 7.65 9.25 -17.84
C LYS A 133 8.47 8.67 -18.99
N PHE A 134 7.78 8.05 -19.93
CA PHE A 134 8.36 7.41 -21.10
C PHE A 134 8.64 8.44 -22.19
N ALA A 135 9.59 8.14 -23.09
CA ALA A 135 9.95 9.04 -24.18
C ALA A 135 8.86 9.11 -25.25
N SER A 136 8.01 8.08 -25.36
CA SER A 136 6.75 8.11 -26.11
C SER A 136 5.73 9.13 -25.63
N GLY A 137 5.93 9.74 -24.45
CA GLY A 137 4.94 10.64 -23.85
C GLY A 137 3.96 9.92 -22.92
N ALA A 138 4.06 8.59 -22.80
CA ALA A 138 3.35 7.84 -21.79
C ALA A 138 3.84 8.22 -20.38
N SER A 139 2.94 8.33 -19.40
CA SER A 139 3.29 8.60 -18.00
C SER A 139 2.40 7.82 -17.04
N GLY A 140 2.91 7.60 -15.84
CA GLY A 140 2.11 7.00 -14.77
C GLY A 140 2.92 6.59 -13.55
N ILE A 141 2.32 5.73 -12.75
CA ILE A 141 2.91 5.18 -11.53
C ILE A 141 3.35 3.74 -11.80
N TRP A 142 4.61 3.43 -11.53
CA TRP A 142 5.09 2.05 -11.53
C TRP A 142 5.20 1.53 -10.10
N PHE A 143 5.08 0.22 -9.95
CA PHE A 143 5.26 -0.46 -8.68
C PHE A 143 5.79 -1.87 -8.86
N LEU A 144 6.66 -2.29 -7.95
CA LEU A 144 7.19 -3.65 -7.88
C LEU A 144 6.42 -4.42 -6.81
N GLY A 145 5.51 -5.29 -7.22
CA GLY A 145 4.74 -6.14 -6.31
C GLY A 145 5.32 -7.56 -6.18
N PRO A 146 4.69 -8.42 -5.36
CA PRO A 146 5.04 -9.85 -5.26
C PRO A 146 4.91 -10.60 -6.60
N ARG A 147 4.10 -10.08 -7.53
CA ARG A 147 3.89 -10.64 -8.87
C ARG A 147 4.85 -10.09 -9.93
N GLY A 148 5.79 -9.24 -9.55
CA GLY A 148 6.72 -8.56 -10.46
C GLY A 148 6.39 -7.09 -10.67
N LEU A 149 6.96 -6.51 -11.72
CA LEU A 149 6.82 -5.11 -12.10
C LEU A 149 5.43 -4.86 -12.71
N GLY A 150 4.72 -3.86 -12.19
CA GLY A 150 3.46 -3.35 -12.71
C GLY A 150 3.51 -1.85 -12.91
N TYR A 151 2.62 -1.34 -13.74
CA TYR A 151 2.44 0.09 -13.99
C TYR A 151 0.97 0.43 -14.13
N ASN A 152 0.59 1.62 -13.65
CA ASN A 152 -0.69 2.26 -13.85
C ASN A 152 -0.41 3.52 -14.66
N LEU A 153 -0.79 3.50 -15.94
CA LEU A 153 -0.70 4.66 -16.82
C LEU A 153 -1.82 5.64 -16.48
N ASP A 154 -1.58 6.92 -16.70
CA ASP A 154 -2.61 7.96 -16.56
C ASP A 154 -3.69 7.80 -17.64
N GLU A 155 -4.92 8.27 -17.38
CA GLU A 155 -6.07 8.07 -18.29
C GLU A 155 -5.86 8.72 -19.68
N ASP A 156 -5.07 9.80 -19.72
CA ASP A 156 -4.68 10.51 -20.95
C ASP A 156 -3.31 10.08 -21.49
N SER A 157 -2.70 9.03 -20.92
CA SER A 157 -1.37 8.56 -21.32
C SER A 157 -1.44 7.66 -22.55
N GLU A 158 -0.50 7.85 -23.48
CA GLU A 158 -0.28 6.92 -24.59
C GLU A 158 0.25 5.55 -24.09
N GLU A 159 0.13 4.50 -24.89
CA GLU A 159 0.70 3.18 -24.57
C GLU A 159 2.23 3.24 -24.76
N PRO A 160 3.02 2.83 -23.75
CA PRO A 160 4.48 2.82 -23.88
C PRO A 160 4.92 1.83 -24.96
N SER A 161 5.90 2.22 -25.78
CA SER A 161 6.45 1.36 -26.82
C SER A 161 7.36 0.28 -26.24
N ASP A 162 7.65 -0.77 -27.01
CA ASP A 162 8.57 -1.84 -26.61
C ASP A 162 9.98 -1.30 -26.29
N GLU A 163 10.44 -0.27 -27.03
CA GLU A 163 11.73 0.38 -26.81
C GLU A 163 11.74 1.18 -25.50
N ASP A 164 10.63 1.87 -25.19
CA ASP A 164 10.44 2.56 -23.92
C ASP A 164 10.48 1.61 -22.72
N LEU A 165 9.88 0.41 -22.85
CA LEU A 165 9.87 -0.59 -21.79
C LEU A 165 11.27 -1.14 -21.49
N GLU A 166 12.10 -1.34 -22.52
CA GLU A 166 13.48 -1.78 -22.33
C GLU A 166 14.33 -0.71 -21.65
N ILE A 167 14.18 0.54 -22.08
CA ILE A 167 14.85 1.70 -21.47
C ILE A 167 14.42 1.86 -20.01
N PHE A 168 13.11 1.80 -19.76
CA PHE A 168 12.53 1.88 -18.43
C PHE A 168 13.05 0.78 -17.51
N GLN A 169 13.07 -0.47 -17.96
CA GLN A 169 13.56 -1.59 -17.14
C GLN A 169 15.02 -1.39 -16.73
N LYS A 170 15.87 -0.94 -17.65
CA LYS A 170 17.28 -0.65 -17.38
C LYS A 170 17.44 0.52 -16.41
N GLN A 171 16.72 1.61 -16.65
CA GLN A 171 16.74 2.79 -15.77
C GLN A 171 16.24 2.46 -14.37
N LEU A 172 15.17 1.68 -14.27
CA LEU A 172 14.65 1.20 -13.00
C LEU A 172 15.68 0.36 -12.26
N GLN A 173 16.36 -0.59 -12.92
CA GLN A 173 17.41 -1.38 -12.28
C GLN A 173 18.55 -0.51 -11.72
N ASP A 174 19.01 0.47 -12.49
CA ASP A 174 20.05 1.40 -12.03
C ASP A 174 19.55 2.31 -10.90
N ALA A 175 18.31 2.80 -10.98
CA ALA A 175 17.69 3.59 -9.92
C ALA A 175 17.55 2.79 -8.63
N VAL A 176 17.08 1.54 -8.72
CA VAL A 176 16.94 0.64 -7.56
C VAL A 176 18.29 0.33 -6.95
N ARG A 177 19.33 0.08 -7.75
CA ARG A 177 20.70 -0.12 -7.24
C ARG A 177 21.18 1.09 -6.46
N LYS A 178 21.03 2.29 -7.03
CA LYS A 178 21.44 3.54 -6.36
C LYS A 178 20.65 3.77 -5.07
N TYR A 179 19.34 3.55 -5.09
CA TYR A 179 18.48 3.66 -3.92
C TYR A 179 18.89 2.66 -2.83
N GLN A 180 19.21 1.42 -3.20
CA GLN A 180 19.71 0.41 -2.26
C GLN A 180 21.10 0.76 -1.70
N GLU A 181 22.01 1.28 -2.51
CA GLU A 181 23.32 1.74 -2.05
C GLU A 181 23.19 2.94 -1.10
N GLN A 182 22.27 3.87 -1.38
CA GLN A 182 21.95 4.97 -0.49
C GLN A 182 21.35 4.47 0.82
N LEU A 183 20.34 3.59 0.75
CA LEU A 183 19.75 2.98 1.94
C LEU A 183 20.80 2.23 2.76
N LYS A 184 21.70 1.48 2.12
CA LYS A 184 22.77 0.78 2.81
C LYS A 184 23.76 1.74 3.45
N ARG A 185 24.11 2.83 2.75
CA ARG A 185 24.99 3.87 3.30
C ARG A 185 24.33 4.59 4.48
N GLU A 186 23.02 4.84 4.42
CA GLU A 186 22.23 5.41 5.51
C GLU A 186 22.04 4.41 6.66
N GLU A 187 21.82 3.12 6.39
CA GLU A 187 21.76 2.05 7.39
C GLU A 187 23.11 1.86 8.09
N GLU A 188 24.22 1.90 7.34
CA GLU A 188 25.58 1.89 7.86
C GLU A 188 25.96 3.21 8.56
N ALA A 189 25.36 4.34 8.17
CA ALA A 189 25.57 5.66 8.78
C ALA A 189 24.63 5.96 9.95
N SER A 190 23.57 5.16 10.15
CA SER A 190 22.59 5.36 11.21
C SER A 190 22.16 4.04 11.86
N PRO A 191 23.10 3.24 12.39
CA PRO A 191 22.76 2.00 13.07
C PRO A 191 22.05 2.34 14.38
N THR A 192 20.72 2.14 14.39
CA THR A 192 19.97 2.13 15.64
C THR A 192 20.55 1.03 16.52
N THR A 193 21.27 1.42 17.57
CA THR A 193 22.03 0.51 18.41
C THR A 193 21.20 0.21 19.65
N VAL A 194 20.84 -1.06 19.83
CA VAL A 194 20.04 -1.52 20.97
C VAL A 194 20.93 -2.34 21.88
N GLU A 195 21.01 -1.95 23.14
CA GLU A 195 21.72 -2.69 24.19
C GLU A 195 20.69 -3.31 25.14
N ILE A 196 20.91 -4.56 25.53
CA ILE A 196 20.09 -5.26 26.54
C ILE A 196 20.86 -5.30 27.86
N ASP A 197 20.31 -4.70 28.90
CA ASP A 197 20.81 -4.79 30.26
C ASP A 197 20.61 -6.21 30.81
N LYS A 198 21.68 -6.80 31.37
CA LYS A 198 21.62 -8.12 32.03
C LYS A 198 20.96 -8.09 33.41
N VAL A 199 20.58 -6.90 33.90
CA VAL A 199 20.01 -6.71 35.23
C VAL A 199 18.50 -6.82 35.15
N MET A 200 17.95 -7.92 35.66
CA MET A 200 16.51 -8.08 35.81
C MET A 200 16.02 -7.20 36.96
N ARG A 201 15.21 -6.19 36.64
CA ARG A 201 14.57 -5.31 37.62
C ARG A 201 13.23 -5.91 38.07
N PRO A 202 12.84 -5.82 39.34
CA PRO A 202 11.54 -6.33 39.80
C PRO A 202 10.38 -5.75 38.97
N GLY A 203 9.57 -6.61 38.36
CA GLY A 203 8.43 -6.20 37.51
C GLY A 203 8.76 -5.92 36.03
N VAL A 204 10.04 -5.97 35.65
CA VAL A 204 10.55 -5.76 34.29
C VAL A 204 11.28 -7.03 33.84
N GLN A 205 10.84 -7.61 32.72
CA GLN A 205 11.42 -8.83 32.17
C GLN A 205 12.74 -8.56 31.43
N LEU A 206 12.78 -7.48 30.64
CA LEU A 206 13.95 -7.04 29.89
C LEU A 206 14.05 -5.53 29.96
N SER A 207 15.26 -5.00 29.98
CA SER A 207 15.47 -3.55 29.88
C SER A 207 16.77 -3.27 29.16
N GLY A 208 16.97 -2.03 28.75
CA GLY A 208 18.21 -1.61 28.13
C GLY A 208 18.17 -0.16 27.67
N SER A 209 19.15 0.18 26.83
CA SER A 209 19.30 1.47 26.18
C SER A 209 19.18 1.31 24.67
N VAL A 210 18.71 2.36 24.00
CA VAL A 210 18.72 2.47 22.55
C VAL A 210 19.27 3.83 22.15
N ALA A 211 20.20 3.83 21.20
CA ALA A 211 20.60 5.00 20.44
C ALA A 211 19.97 4.89 19.05
N PHE A 212 19.09 5.82 18.73
CA PHE A 212 18.36 5.84 17.47
C PHE A 212 19.20 6.44 16.34
N ALA A 213 18.84 6.07 15.11
CA ALA A 213 19.39 6.64 13.88
C ALA A 213 19.31 8.18 13.83
N SER A 214 18.24 8.76 14.39
CA SER A 214 18.06 10.21 14.51
C SER A 214 19.03 10.91 15.46
N GLY A 215 19.84 10.18 16.23
CA GLY A 215 20.66 10.75 17.30
C GLY A 215 19.93 10.85 18.64
N ALA A 216 18.63 10.55 18.67
CA ALA A 216 17.88 10.39 19.90
C ALA A 216 18.39 9.17 20.71
N THR A 217 18.26 9.24 22.03
CA THR A 217 18.62 8.19 22.98
C THR A 217 17.46 7.96 23.94
N ALA A 218 17.21 6.70 24.26
CA ALA A 218 16.18 6.32 25.20
C ALA A 218 16.57 5.09 26.00
N LYS A 219 15.99 4.97 27.18
CA LYS A 219 15.91 3.72 27.91
C LYS A 219 14.65 2.99 27.50
N TRP A 220 14.70 1.67 27.44
CA TRP A 220 13.52 0.86 27.15
C TRP A 220 13.40 -0.26 28.17
N GLU A 221 12.16 -0.66 28.43
CA GLU A 221 11.82 -1.73 29.35
C GLU A 221 10.63 -2.52 28.83
N VAL A 222 10.67 -3.83 29.03
CA VAL A 222 9.58 -4.76 28.74
C VAL A 222 9.07 -5.26 30.09
N GLY A 223 7.93 -4.72 30.51
CA GLY A 223 7.25 -5.10 31.75
C GLY A 223 5.94 -5.85 31.49
N ALA A 224 5.15 -6.05 32.54
CA ALA A 224 3.82 -6.66 32.43
C ALA A 224 2.85 -5.88 31.51
N ARG A 225 3.10 -4.58 31.28
CA ARG A 225 2.31 -3.70 30.40
C ARG A 225 2.83 -3.66 28.95
N GLY A 226 3.85 -4.45 28.63
CA GLY A 226 4.50 -4.47 27.32
C GLY A 226 5.77 -3.61 27.26
N LEU A 227 6.21 -3.31 26.04
CA LEU A 227 7.39 -2.50 25.76
C LEU A 227 7.11 -1.02 25.99
N GLN A 228 7.92 -0.39 26.82
CA GLN A 228 7.92 1.04 27.09
C GLN A 228 9.27 1.63 26.70
N VAL A 229 9.24 2.74 25.97
CA VAL A 229 10.43 3.53 25.60
C VAL A 229 10.35 4.86 26.35
N ILE A 230 11.46 5.21 26.99
CA ILE A 230 11.62 6.35 27.88
C ILE A 230 12.76 7.21 27.29
N PRO A 231 12.45 8.25 26.52
CA PRO A 231 13.47 9.17 25.99
C PRO A 231 14.29 9.80 27.12
N ASP A 232 15.58 10.01 26.91
CA ASP A 232 16.40 10.75 27.88
C ASP A 232 16.05 12.26 27.84
N ASP A 233 16.07 12.92 29.00
CA ASP A 233 15.65 14.34 29.13
C ASP A 233 16.51 15.31 28.29
N ASP A 234 17.79 14.96 28.06
CA ASP A 234 18.75 15.75 27.27
C ASP A 234 18.83 15.31 25.80
N SER A 235 17.91 14.45 25.35
CA SER A 235 17.95 13.82 24.03
C SER A 235 16.82 14.28 23.12
N GLU A 236 17.05 14.20 21.81
CA GLU A 236 16.02 14.49 20.82
C GLU A 236 14.85 13.49 20.95
N LYS A 237 13.65 13.94 20.59
CA LYS A 237 12.47 13.05 20.64
C LYS A 237 12.61 12.02 19.51
N PRO A 238 12.59 10.70 19.82
CA PRO A 238 12.64 9.69 18.79
C PRO A 238 11.45 9.85 17.84
N THR A 239 11.72 9.77 16.54
CA THR A 239 10.71 9.88 15.50
C THR A 239 9.92 8.58 15.38
N GLN A 240 8.77 8.63 14.68
CA GLN A 240 7.98 7.43 14.41
C GLN A 240 8.79 6.36 13.65
N LYS A 241 9.67 6.78 12.74
CA LYS A 241 10.56 5.92 11.97
C LYS A 241 11.52 5.20 12.91
N ASP A 242 12.15 5.93 13.84
CA ASP A 242 13.07 5.39 14.84
C ASP A 242 12.44 4.31 15.71
N ILE A 243 11.21 4.55 16.19
CA ILE A 243 10.49 3.59 17.03
C ILE A 243 10.22 2.27 16.29
N ILE A 244 9.89 2.33 14.99
CA ILE A 244 9.66 1.13 14.17
C ILE A 244 10.95 0.32 14.01
N PHE A 245 12.07 0.98 13.69
CA PHE A 245 13.37 0.32 13.54
C PHE A 245 13.86 -0.27 14.86
N PHE A 246 13.73 0.45 15.96
CA PHE A 246 14.07 -0.04 17.30
C PHE A 246 13.29 -1.30 17.68
N GLN A 247 11.97 -1.32 17.47
CA GLN A 247 11.16 -2.51 17.79
C GLN A 247 11.61 -3.73 16.99
N ARG A 248 11.96 -3.54 15.71
CA ARG A 248 12.47 -4.61 14.85
C ARG A 248 13.84 -5.13 15.29
N GLU A 249 14.77 -4.22 15.59
CA GLU A 249 16.10 -4.59 16.09
C GLU A 249 16.03 -5.29 17.45
N LEU A 250 15.18 -4.79 18.37
CA LEU A 250 14.95 -5.44 19.65
C LEU A 250 14.39 -6.86 19.47
N GLN A 251 13.40 -7.06 18.60
CA GLN A 251 12.86 -8.39 18.31
C GLN A 251 13.91 -9.33 17.75
N LYS A 252 14.77 -8.86 16.84
CA LYS A 252 15.89 -9.62 16.27
C LYS A 252 16.92 -10.05 17.33
N HIS A 253 17.22 -9.14 18.26
CA HIS A 253 18.11 -9.42 19.39
C HIS A 253 17.51 -10.46 20.34
N LEU A 254 16.20 -10.41 20.58
CA LEU A 254 15.49 -11.38 21.42
C LEU A 254 15.28 -12.74 20.73
N SER A 255 15.16 -12.77 19.40
CA SER A 255 15.05 -14.03 18.64
C SER A 255 16.40 -14.73 18.43
N GLY A 256 17.52 -14.10 18.84
CA GLY A 256 18.87 -14.63 18.66
C GLY A 256 19.38 -14.56 17.22
N GLN A 257 18.80 -13.67 16.39
CA GLN A 257 19.19 -13.46 14.99
C GLN A 257 20.06 -12.20 14.79
N ALA A 258 20.56 -11.62 15.88
CA ALA A 258 21.42 -10.43 15.87
C ALA A 258 22.90 -10.77 15.78
#